data_AF-A0AAN8KCR6-F1
#
_entry.id   AF-A0AAN8KCR6-F1
#
_cell.length_a   1.000
_cell.length_b   1.000
_cell.length_c   1.000
_cell.angle_alpha   90.00
_cell.angle_beta   90.00
_cell.angle_gamma   90.00
#
_symmetry.space_group_name_H-M   'P 1'
#
loop_
_entity.id
_entity.type
_entity.pdbx_description
1 polymer ?
#
loop_
_entity_poly.entity_id
_entity_poly.type
_entity_poly.pdbx_seq_one_letter_code
_entity_poly.pdbx_strand_id
1 'polypeptide(L)'
;MKHAGAGGRGAGVSGILNNFEAYKRWAKTSHERSRYLDVTLQMADMTNEDGKDQKHRDVRPLQIHKSEAATLKAIDAINSFMDPFDVESDDQLFRIASGAPAPPGLCEDIMDAETKGKHAKDSFISERPKKDKDFFEPIKRQKLKTFADMGKKVTVRT
;
A
#
# COMPACT_ATOMS: atom_id res chain seq x y z
N MET A 1 33.50 -25.51 9.53
CA MET A 1 32.30 -24.94 8.88
C MET A 1 32.11 -25.63 7.54
N LYS A 2 31.14 -26.55 7.44
CA LYS A 2 30.78 -27.26 6.20
C LYS A 2 29.36 -26.85 5.82
N HIS A 3 29.21 -26.13 4.71
CA HIS A 3 27.99 -26.16 3.91
C HIS A 3 28.41 -26.16 2.43
N ALA A 4 28.98 -27.29 2.00
CA ALA A 4 28.97 -27.68 0.60
C ALA A 4 27.58 -28.24 0.31
N GLY A 5 26.68 -27.38 -0.17
CA GLY A 5 25.39 -27.80 -0.71
C GLY A 5 25.56 -28.17 -2.18
N ALA A 6 25.82 -29.45 -2.45
CA ALA A 6 25.65 -30.03 -3.78
C ALA A 6 24.15 -30.05 -4.11
N GLY A 7 23.75 -29.38 -5.19
CA GLY A 7 22.38 -29.37 -5.68
C GLY A 7 22.35 -28.61 -7.00
N GLY A 8 22.30 -29.34 -8.12
CA GLY A 8 22.34 -28.78 -9.47
C GLY A 8 21.27 -27.71 -9.68
N ARG A 9 21.69 -26.48 -9.96
CA ARG A 9 20.82 -25.35 -10.28
C ARG A 9 21.58 -24.45 -11.27
N GLY A 10 20.91 -24.10 -12.37
CA GLY A 10 21.49 -23.62 -13.64
C GLY A 10 22.70 -22.69 -13.55
N ALA A 11 23.66 -22.84 -14.46
CA ALA A 11 24.76 -21.90 -14.60
C ALA A 11 24.26 -20.54 -15.12
N GLY A 12 24.94 -19.46 -14.74
CA GLY A 12 24.64 -18.11 -15.22
C GLY A 12 23.38 -17.49 -14.59
N VAL A 13 22.65 -16.69 -15.38
CA VAL A 13 21.50 -15.90 -14.90
C VAL A 13 20.38 -16.79 -14.34
N SER A 14 20.19 -17.99 -14.90
CA SER A 14 19.19 -18.95 -14.41
C SER A 14 19.46 -19.41 -12.97
N GLY A 15 20.72 -19.60 -12.57
CA GLY A 15 21.07 -19.97 -11.19
C GLY A 15 20.91 -18.85 -10.18
N ILE A 16 21.16 -17.61 -10.60
CA ILE A 16 20.93 -16.42 -9.77
C ILE A 16 19.44 -16.24 -9.51
N LEU A 17 18.60 -16.35 -10.54
CA LEU A 17 17.16 -16.12 -10.43
C LEU A 17 16.43 -17.25 -9.68
N ASN A 18 16.90 -18.50 -9.81
CA ASN A 18 16.30 -19.66 -9.15
C ASN A 18 16.75 -19.86 -7.68
N ASN A 19 17.63 -19.01 -7.16
CA ASN A 19 18.07 -19.05 -5.77
C ASN A 19 17.83 -17.68 -5.12
N PHE A 20 16.84 -17.61 -4.23
CA PHE A 20 16.44 -16.36 -3.57
C PHE A 20 17.60 -15.63 -2.88
N GLU A 21 18.49 -16.35 -2.20
CA GLU A 21 19.64 -15.74 -1.52
C GLU A 21 20.69 -15.23 -2.52
N ALA A 22 20.87 -15.93 -3.65
CA ALA A 22 21.74 -15.46 -4.72
C ALA A 22 21.15 -14.22 -5.41
N TYR A 23 19.85 -14.22 -5.70
CA TYR A 23 19.12 -13.08 -6.26
C TYR A 23 19.19 -11.86 -5.33
N LYS A 24 18.93 -12.04 -4.03
CA LYS A 24 18.99 -10.98 -3.02
C LYS A 24 20.39 -10.35 -2.96
N ARG A 25 21.45 -11.16 -2.98
CA ARG A 25 22.84 -10.65 -3.04
C ARG A 25 23.10 -9.91 -4.35
N TRP A 26 22.69 -10.47 -5.48
CA TRP A 26 22.83 -9.87 -6.82
C TRP A 26 22.12 -8.50 -6.88
N ALA A 27 20.92 -8.37 -6.34
CA ALA A 27 20.19 -7.10 -6.28
C ALA A 27 20.90 -6.08 -5.38
N LYS A 28 21.35 -6.50 -4.18
CA LYS A 28 22.03 -5.62 -3.22
C LYS A 28 23.37 -5.09 -3.72
N THR A 29 24.15 -5.88 -4.46
CA THR A 29 25.49 -5.48 -4.95
C THR A 29 25.46 -4.78 -6.31
N SER A 30 24.28 -4.38 -6.81
CA SER A 30 24.14 -3.74 -8.12
C SER A 30 25.01 -2.48 -8.27
N HIS A 31 25.10 -1.67 -7.22
CA HIS A 31 25.92 -0.45 -7.18
C HIS A 31 27.42 -0.75 -7.30
N GLU A 32 27.96 -1.70 -6.52
CA GLU A 32 29.38 -2.09 -6.60
C GLU A 32 29.75 -2.65 -7.98
N ARG A 33 28.86 -3.45 -8.58
CA ARG A 33 29.11 -3.98 -9.92
C ARG A 33 29.10 -2.90 -10.99
N SER A 34 28.22 -1.90 -10.84
CA SER A 34 28.23 -0.73 -11.73
C SER A 34 29.54 0.04 -11.61
N ARG A 35 30.08 0.16 -10.38
CA ARG A 35 31.39 0.77 -10.12
C ARG A 35 32.54 -0.02 -10.77
N TYR A 36 32.56 -1.34 -10.65
CA TYR A 36 33.58 -2.16 -11.32
C TYR A 36 33.52 -2.05 -12.84
N LEU A 37 32.32 -1.99 -13.41
CA LEU A 37 32.13 -1.77 -14.85
C LEU A 37 32.72 -0.43 -15.27
N ASP A 38 32.43 0.65 -14.54
CA ASP A 38 32.95 1.99 -14.80
C ASP A 38 34.49 2.03 -14.77
N VAL A 39 35.12 1.45 -13.75
CA VAL A 39 36.59 1.34 -13.66
C VAL A 39 37.16 0.52 -14.83
N THR A 40 36.48 -0.54 -15.25
CA THR A 40 36.93 -1.37 -16.38
C THR A 40 36.86 -0.59 -17.71
N LEU A 41 35.79 0.18 -17.91
CA LEU A 41 35.64 1.04 -19.09
C LEU A 41 36.70 2.16 -19.12
N GLN A 42 37.05 2.72 -17.95
CA GLN A 42 38.14 3.68 -17.80
C GLN A 42 39.49 3.08 -18.18
N MET A 43 39.81 1.88 -17.68
CA MET A 43 41.05 1.20 -18.05
C MET A 43 41.13 0.84 -19.54
N ALA A 44 39.99 0.62 -20.18
CA ALA A 44 39.90 0.30 -21.61
C ALA A 44 39.83 1.54 -22.52
N ASP A 45 39.91 2.75 -21.97
CA ASP A 45 39.76 4.02 -22.68
C ASP A 45 38.43 4.13 -23.45
N MET A 46 37.39 3.49 -22.91
CA MET A 46 36.02 3.45 -23.46
C MET A 46 35.07 4.42 -22.76
N THR A 47 35.61 5.35 -21.98
CA THR A 47 34.83 6.37 -21.27
C THR A 47 34.66 7.56 -22.20
N ASN A 48 33.41 7.90 -22.54
CA ASN A 48 33.13 9.15 -23.24
C ASN A 48 33.53 10.32 -22.34
N GLU A 49 34.43 11.20 -22.79
CA GLU A 49 34.95 12.35 -22.01
C GLU A 49 33.82 13.26 -21.48
N ASP A 50 32.67 13.25 -22.15
CA ASP A 50 31.50 14.06 -21.76
C ASP A 50 30.71 13.52 -20.57
N GLY A 51 30.96 12.29 -20.08
CA GLY A 51 30.41 11.71 -18.83
C GLY A 51 28.87 11.70 -18.68
N LYS A 52 28.13 12.14 -19.70
CA LYS A 52 26.67 12.35 -19.69
C LYS A 52 25.89 11.12 -20.14
N ASP A 53 26.46 10.31 -21.04
CA ASP A 53 25.81 9.10 -21.58
C ASP A 53 26.06 7.82 -20.76
N GLN A 54 27.03 7.83 -19.86
CA GLN A 54 27.42 6.66 -19.05
C GLN A 54 26.68 6.57 -17.70
N LYS A 55 25.91 7.60 -17.31
CA LYS A 55 25.22 7.65 -16.01
C LYS A 55 23.86 6.98 -16.08
N HIS A 56 23.68 5.95 -15.24
CA HIS A 56 22.39 5.27 -15.06
C HIS A 56 21.26 6.28 -14.81
N ARG A 57 20.07 6.02 -15.36
CA ARG A 57 18.92 6.95 -15.25
C ARG A 57 18.61 7.35 -13.81
N ASP A 58 18.80 6.43 -12.88
CA ASP A 58 18.46 6.63 -11.47
C ASP A 58 19.44 7.54 -10.71
N VAL A 59 20.65 7.75 -11.21
CA VAL A 59 21.62 8.69 -10.61
C VAL A 59 21.55 10.10 -11.23
N ARG A 60 20.61 10.33 -12.15
CA ARG A 60 20.41 11.66 -12.73
C ARG A 60 19.83 12.60 -11.67
N PRO A 61 20.30 13.86 -11.55
CA PRO A 61 19.81 14.79 -10.53
C PRO A 61 18.28 14.93 -10.52
N LEU A 62 17.66 15.02 -11.71
CA LEU A 62 16.20 15.08 -11.84
C LEU A 62 15.49 13.86 -11.21
N GLN A 63 16.04 12.67 -11.40
CA GLN A 63 15.45 11.44 -10.90
C GLN A 63 15.65 11.30 -9.38
N ILE A 64 16.79 11.75 -8.85
CA ILE A 64 17.05 11.83 -7.41
C ILE A 64 16.05 12.80 -6.76
N HIS A 65 15.90 14.02 -7.27
CA HIS A 65 14.93 14.99 -6.75
C HIS A 65 13.50 14.47 -6.80
N LYS A 66 13.12 13.77 -7.89
CA LYS A 66 11.80 13.14 -7.99
C LYS A 66 11.60 12.08 -6.92
N SER A 67 12.61 11.24 -6.68
CA SER A 67 12.56 10.22 -5.63
C SER A 67 12.45 10.85 -4.25
N GLU A 68 13.27 11.86 -3.96
CA GLU A 68 13.27 12.60 -2.70
C GLU A 68 11.91 13.26 -2.44
N ALA A 69 11.36 13.96 -3.44
CA ALA A 69 10.03 14.57 -3.35
C ALA A 69 8.92 13.53 -3.10
N ALA A 70 9.04 12.32 -3.67
CA ALA A 70 8.08 11.25 -3.41
C ALA A 70 8.20 10.71 -1.96
N THR A 71 9.43 10.56 -1.46
CA THR A 71 9.68 10.14 -0.06
C THR A 71 9.16 11.18 0.92
N LEU A 72 9.43 12.47 0.67
CA LEU A 72 8.93 13.57 1.50
C LEU A 72 7.40 13.60 1.53
N LYS A 73 6.72 13.44 0.39
CA LYS A 73 5.26 13.33 0.35
C LYS A 73 4.71 12.19 1.19
N ALA A 74 5.40 11.03 1.22
CA ALA A 74 4.99 9.92 2.05
C ALA A 74 5.15 10.22 3.55
N ILE A 75 6.26 10.86 3.93
CA ILE A 75 6.51 11.33 5.29
C ILE A 75 5.45 12.36 5.71
N ASP A 76 5.20 13.37 4.87
CA ASP A 76 4.19 14.40 5.10
C ASP A 76 2.79 13.79 5.27
N ALA A 77 2.44 12.78 4.45
CA ALA A 77 1.17 12.09 4.58
C ALA A 77 1.04 11.37 5.93
N ILE A 78 2.08 10.68 6.38
CA ILE A 78 2.09 10.00 7.69
C ILE A 78 1.98 11.03 8.82
N ASN A 79 2.74 12.11 8.76
CA ASN A 79 2.72 13.18 9.76
C ASN A 79 1.41 13.98 9.75
N SER A 80 0.64 13.93 8.67
CA SER A 80 -0.68 14.57 8.57
C SER A 80 -1.80 13.77 9.24
N PHE A 81 -1.53 12.53 9.66
CA PHE A 81 -2.52 11.74 10.37
C PHE A 81 -2.74 12.30 11.78
N MET A 82 -4.00 12.32 12.19
CA MET A 82 -4.37 12.69 13.55
C MET A 82 -3.87 11.61 14.51
N ASP A 83 -3.26 12.01 15.62
CA ASP A 83 -2.97 11.10 16.72
C ASP A 83 -4.31 10.65 17.33
N PRO A 84 -4.69 9.36 17.24
CA PRO A 84 -5.96 8.88 17.75
C PRO A 84 -6.06 8.91 19.28
N PHE A 85 -4.96 9.19 19.99
CA PHE A 85 -4.93 9.25 21.45
C PHE A 85 -4.81 10.68 22.00
N ASP A 86 -4.61 11.68 21.13
CA ASP A 86 -4.52 13.10 21.49
C ASP A 86 -5.77 13.87 21.03
N VAL A 87 -6.95 13.31 21.32
CA VAL A 87 -8.24 13.90 20.94
C VAL A 87 -8.92 14.42 22.20
N GLU A 88 -9.26 15.72 22.24
CA GLU A 88 -9.84 16.38 23.42
C GLU A 88 -11.30 15.96 23.73
N SER A 89 -11.99 15.31 22.79
CA SER A 89 -13.40 14.95 22.92
C SER A 89 -13.65 13.51 22.49
N ASP A 90 -14.13 12.69 23.44
CA ASP A 90 -14.59 11.31 23.21
C ASP A 90 -15.99 11.24 22.57
N ASP A 91 -16.71 12.36 22.50
CA ASP A 91 -18.12 12.41 22.07
C ASP A 91 -18.28 12.42 20.54
N GLN A 92 -17.19 12.58 19.78
CA GLN A 92 -17.22 12.71 18.33
C GLN A 92 -16.35 11.66 17.64
N LEU A 93 -16.89 11.04 16.58
CA LEU A 93 -16.13 10.12 15.74
C LEU A 93 -15.25 10.90 14.75
N PHE A 94 -13.99 10.50 14.63
CA PHE A 94 -13.03 11.10 13.70
C PHE A 94 -12.49 10.08 12.68
N ARG A 95 -12.21 10.55 11.46
CA ARG A 95 -11.51 9.74 10.46
C ARG A 95 -10.00 9.86 10.69
N ILE A 96 -9.39 8.84 11.29
CA ILE A 96 -7.96 8.78 11.66
C ILE A 96 -7.02 9.25 10.52
N ALA A 97 -7.24 8.76 9.31
CA ALA A 97 -6.40 9.08 8.15
C ALA A 97 -6.44 10.55 7.69
N SER A 98 -7.40 11.35 8.16
CA SER A 98 -7.58 12.75 7.74
C SER A 98 -7.81 13.73 8.89
N GLY A 99 -8.01 13.24 10.10
CA GLY A 99 -8.48 14.04 11.24
C GLY A 99 -9.86 14.66 11.09
N ALA A 100 -10.57 14.42 9.98
CA ALA A 100 -11.85 15.07 9.73
C ALA A 100 -12.95 14.52 10.65
N PRO A 101 -13.78 15.40 11.27
CA PRO A 101 -14.92 14.98 12.08
C PRO A 101 -15.98 14.29 11.22
N ALA A 102 -16.57 13.22 11.75
CA ALA A 102 -17.68 12.53 11.12
C ALA A 102 -18.97 13.37 11.18
N PRO A 103 -19.76 13.40 10.09
CA PRO A 103 -21.07 14.06 10.12
C PRO A 103 -22.04 13.27 11.02
N PRO A 104 -23.00 13.94 11.68
CA PRO A 104 -23.83 13.32 12.71
C PRO A 104 -24.62 12.10 12.22
N GLY A 105 -25.22 12.17 11.02
CA GLY A 105 -25.96 11.02 10.47
C GLY A 105 -25.08 9.82 10.09
N LEU A 106 -23.76 10.00 9.96
CA LEU A 106 -22.82 8.89 9.81
C LEU A 106 -22.40 8.32 11.16
N CYS A 107 -22.28 9.17 12.18
CA CYS A 107 -22.07 8.72 13.56
C CYS A 107 -23.21 7.81 14.02
N GLU A 108 -24.46 8.24 13.85
CA GLU A 108 -25.65 7.45 14.17
C GLU A 108 -25.65 6.10 13.43
N ASP A 109 -25.32 6.10 12.13
CA ASP A 109 -25.27 4.86 11.36
C ASP A 109 -24.19 3.89 11.81
N ILE A 110 -23.03 4.38 12.27
CA ILE A 110 -21.95 3.55 12.79
C ILE A 110 -22.28 3.02 14.19
N MET A 111 -22.75 3.89 15.09
CA MET A 111 -23.05 3.53 16.48
C MET A 111 -24.27 2.59 16.56
N ASP A 112 -25.29 2.80 15.73
CA ASP A 112 -26.50 1.97 15.69
C ASP A 112 -26.40 0.78 14.72
N ALA A 113 -25.24 0.54 14.11
CA ALA A 113 -25.11 -0.53 13.12
C ALA A 113 -25.51 -1.90 13.70
N GLU A 114 -25.09 -2.18 14.93
CA GLU A 114 -25.41 -3.42 15.62
C GLU A 114 -26.90 -3.53 15.96
N THR A 115 -27.49 -2.46 16.51
CA THR A 115 -28.90 -2.43 16.92
C THR A 115 -29.82 -2.58 15.71
N LYS A 116 -29.54 -1.85 14.61
CA LYS A 116 -30.25 -1.98 13.32
C LYS A 116 -30.11 -3.39 12.75
N GLY A 117 -28.94 -4.03 12.89
CA GLY A 117 -28.70 -5.42 12.48
C GLY A 117 -29.53 -6.42 13.27
N LYS A 118 -29.55 -6.31 14.60
CA LYS A 118 -30.37 -7.15 15.49
C LYS A 118 -31.86 -6.99 15.17
N HIS A 119 -32.33 -5.76 15.05
CA HIS A 119 -33.72 -5.49 14.68
C HIS A 119 -34.09 -6.11 13.32
N ALA A 120 -33.21 -6.02 12.32
CA ALA A 120 -33.44 -6.63 11.01
C ALA A 120 -33.53 -8.16 11.08
N LYS A 121 -32.70 -8.79 11.93
CA LYS A 121 -32.76 -10.23 12.21
C LYS A 121 -34.07 -10.62 12.88
N ASP A 122 -34.47 -9.92 13.93
CA ASP A 122 -35.68 -10.24 14.69
C ASP A 122 -36.95 -10.02 13.86
N SER A 123 -36.96 -8.96 13.05
CA SER A 123 -38.01 -8.71 12.06
C SER A 123 -38.09 -9.84 11.03
N PHE A 124 -36.95 -10.32 10.54
CA PHE A 124 -36.91 -11.44 9.60
C PHE A 124 -37.50 -12.72 10.22
N ILE A 125 -37.10 -13.07 11.45
CA ILE A 125 -37.59 -14.27 12.16
C ILE A 125 -39.10 -14.20 12.37
N SER A 126 -39.63 -13.03 12.75
CA SER A 126 -41.06 -12.87 13.07
C SER A 126 -41.96 -12.76 11.85
N GLU A 127 -41.49 -12.18 10.75
CA GLU A 127 -42.26 -12.03 9.51
C GLU A 127 -42.24 -13.29 8.64
N ARG A 128 -41.15 -14.07 8.67
CA ARG A 128 -40.95 -15.22 7.79
C ARG A 128 -42.03 -16.30 7.89
N PRO A 129 -42.49 -16.73 9.08
CA PRO A 129 -43.57 -17.71 9.17
C PRO A 129 -44.95 -17.15 8.82
N LYS A 130 -45.11 -15.82 8.70
CA LYS A 130 -46.40 -15.15 8.46
C LYS A 130 -46.64 -14.77 7.01
N LYS A 131 -45.60 -14.75 6.18
CA LYS A 131 -45.67 -14.34 4.77
C LYS A 131 -45.47 -15.58 3.88
N ASP A 132 -46.24 -15.68 2.80
CA ASP A 132 -46.04 -16.67 1.73
C ASP A 132 -44.85 -16.26 0.85
N LYS A 133 -43.67 -16.17 1.48
CA LYS A 133 -42.40 -15.80 0.85
C LYS A 133 -41.44 -16.96 0.94
N ASP A 134 -40.64 -17.16 -0.10
CA ASP A 134 -39.65 -18.24 -0.17
C ASP A 134 -38.69 -18.17 1.02
N PHE A 135 -38.56 -19.28 1.77
CA PHE A 135 -37.76 -19.40 2.98
C PHE A 135 -36.28 -19.02 2.78
N PHE A 136 -35.77 -19.11 1.56
CA PHE A 136 -34.37 -18.85 1.22
C PHE A 136 -34.06 -17.40 0.80
N GLU A 137 -35.05 -16.50 0.74
CA GLU A 137 -34.77 -15.08 0.46
C GLU A 137 -33.84 -14.45 1.52
N PRO A 138 -32.81 -13.71 1.11
CA PRO A 138 -31.86 -13.08 2.04
C PRO A 138 -32.45 -11.86 2.76
N ILE A 139 -31.90 -11.54 3.94
CA ILE A 139 -32.19 -10.29 4.65
C ILE A 139 -31.71 -9.11 3.80
N LYS A 140 -32.57 -8.11 3.61
CA LYS A 140 -32.25 -6.91 2.83
C LYS A 140 -31.07 -6.15 3.48
N ARG A 141 -30.08 -5.78 2.66
CA ARG A 141 -28.93 -4.99 3.12
C ARG A 141 -29.39 -3.65 3.68
N GLN A 142 -28.94 -3.33 4.90
CA GLN A 142 -29.12 -2.03 5.52
C GLN A 142 -28.15 -1.03 4.84
N LYS A 143 -28.67 0.08 4.32
CA LYS A 143 -27.88 1.11 3.60
C LYS A 143 -27.25 2.10 4.59
N LEU A 144 -26.46 1.60 5.53
CA LEU A 144 -25.78 2.41 6.54
C LEU A 144 -24.62 3.18 5.90
N LYS A 145 -24.45 4.44 6.29
CA LYS A 145 -23.29 5.24 5.90
C LYS A 145 -22.05 4.81 6.69
N THR A 146 -20.90 4.92 6.05
CA THR A 146 -19.59 4.56 6.60
C THR A 146 -18.57 5.68 6.30
N PHE A 147 -17.40 5.66 6.94
CA PHE A 147 -16.33 6.61 6.63
C PHE A 147 -15.90 6.67 5.15
N ALA A 148 -16.20 5.63 4.35
CA ALA A 148 -16.01 5.66 2.91
C ALA A 148 -16.89 6.71 2.21
N ASP A 149 -18.06 7.00 2.77
CA ASP A 149 -19.03 7.96 2.25
C ASP A 149 -18.66 9.42 2.57
N MET A 150 -17.67 9.65 3.45
CA MET A 150 -17.15 10.99 3.74
C MET A 150 -16.23 11.54 2.64
N GLY A 151 -15.71 10.69 1.74
CA GLY A 151 -14.75 11.09 0.73
C GLY A 151 -15.39 11.64 -0.54
N LYS A 152 -14.97 12.83 -0.99
CA LYS A 152 -15.11 13.23 -2.40
C LYS A 152 -14.31 12.24 -3.25
N LYS A 153 -14.94 11.58 -4.23
CA LYS A 153 -14.22 10.82 -5.27
C LYS A 153 -13.35 11.79 -6.06
N VAL A 154 -12.05 11.83 -5.77
CA VAL A 154 -11.09 12.52 -6.63
C VAL A 154 -10.87 11.62 -7.86
N THR A 155 -11.47 11.99 -8.98
CA THR A 155 -11.17 11.35 -10.27
C THR A 155 -9.81 11.89 -10.72
N VAL A 156 -8.76 11.08 -10.55
CA VAL A 156 -7.45 11.40 -11.13
C VAL A 156 -7.60 11.26 -12.65
N ARG A 157 -7.67 12.39 -13.35
CA ARG A 157 -7.56 12.39 -14.81
C ARG A 157 -6.15 11.90 -15.13
N THR A 158 -6.08 10.73 -15.76
CA THR A 158 -4.83 10.17 -16.31
C THR A 158 -4.56 10.82 -17.66
#